data_AF-A0A924FZG4-F1
#
_entry.id   AF-A0A924FZG4-F1
#
_cell.length_a   1.000
_cell.length_b   1.000
_cell.length_c   1.000
_cell.angle_alpha   90.00
_cell.angle_beta   90.00
_cell.angle_gamma   90.00
#
_symmetry.space_group_name_H-M   'P 1'
#
loop_
_entity.id
_entity.type
_entity.pdbx_description
1 polymer ?
#
loop_
_entity_poly.entity_id
_entity_poly.type
_entity_poly.pdbx_seq_one_letter_code
_entity_poly.pdbx_strand_id
1 'polypeptide(L)' 'GVKGIGEGGAIAPPAAIANAVNDALRPLRVEMLHSPISPRRIVAAIIAARDAERPAA' A
#
# COMPACT_ATOMS: atom_id res chain seq x y z
N GLY A 1 -29.33 -21.45 9.22
CA GLY A 1 -29.10 -20.36 8.25
C GLY A 1 -27.82 -20.62 7.50
N VAL A 2 -27.74 -20.22 6.22
CA VAL A 2 -26.55 -20.37 5.37
C VAL A 2 -25.94 -18.99 5.16
N LYS A 3 -24.61 -18.87 5.23
CA LYS A 3 -23.89 -17.62 4.94
C LYS A 3 -23.25 -17.71 3.55
N GLY A 4 -23.38 -16.65 2.75
CA GLY A 4 -22.67 -16.54 1.47
C GLY A 4 -21.20 -16.20 1.69
N ILE A 5 -20.30 -16.96 1.05
CA ILE A 5 -18.84 -16.75 1.12
C ILE A 5 -18.17 -16.65 -0.26
N GLY A 6 -18.93 -16.74 -1.35
CA GLY A 6 -18.40 -16.89 -2.71
C GLY A 6 -17.45 -15.77 -3.15
N GLU A 7 -17.64 -14.56 -2.64
CA GLU A 7 -16.80 -13.40 -2.97
C GLU A 7 -15.61 -13.20 -2.02
N GLY A 8 -15.53 -13.94 -0.92
CA GLY A 8 -14.48 -13.77 0.09
C GLY A 8 -13.07 -13.92 -0.50
N GLY A 9 -12.92 -14.82 -1.48
CA GLY A 9 -11.67 -15.02 -2.23
C GLY A 9 -11.30 -13.89 -3.19
N ALA A 10 -12.24 -13.03 -3.59
CA ALA A 10 -11.97 -11.87 -4.43
C ALA A 10 -11.79 -10.58 -3.61
N ILE A 11 -12.53 -10.44 -2.51
CA ILE A 11 -12.55 -9.23 -1.68
C ILE A 11 -11.38 -9.20 -0.69
N ALA A 12 -11.11 -10.30 0.01
CA ALA A 12 -10.12 -10.31 1.08
C ALA A 12 -8.67 -10.19 0.59
N PRO A 13 -8.24 -10.86 -0.51
CA PRO A 13 -6.85 -10.80 -0.95
C PRO A 13 -6.33 -9.39 -1.30
N PRO A 14 -7.01 -8.54 -2.09
CA PRO A 14 -6.48 -7.21 -2.41
C PRO A 14 -6.30 -6.33 -1.17
N ALA A 15 -7.19 -6.43 -0.18
CA ALA A 15 -7.05 -5.71 1.08
C ALA A 15 -5.86 -6.22 1.91
N ALA A 16 -5.70 -7.54 2.02
CA ALA A 16 -4.57 -8.14 2.74
C ALA A 16 -3.22 -7.76 2.11
N ILE A 17 -3.15 -7.78 0.76
CA ILE A 17 -1.95 -7.38 0.01
C ILE A 17 -1.66 -5.88 0.22
N ALA A 18 -2.67 -5.01 0.12
CA ALA A 18 -2.49 -3.58 0.34
C ALA A 18 -1.98 -3.27 1.75
N ASN A 19 -2.53 -3.93 2.77
CA ASN A 19 -2.08 -3.79 4.15
C ASN A 19 -0.64 -4.27 4.34
N ALA A 20 -0.26 -5.40 3.74
CA ALA A 20 1.11 -5.91 3.80
C ALA A 20 2.12 -4.95 3.15
N VAL A 21 1.75 -4.34 2.01
CA VAL A 21 2.59 -3.31 1.38
C VAL A 21 2.73 -2.10 2.29
N ASN A 22 1.62 -1.58 2.83
CA ASN A 22 1.68 -0.42 3.73
C ASN A 22 2.49 -0.72 4.99
N ASP A 23 2.36 -1.91 5.58
CA ASP A 23 3.16 -2.31 6.74
C ASP A 23 4.67 -2.31 6.44
N ALA A 24 5.08 -2.86 5.29
CA ALA A 24 6.47 -2.84 4.85
C ALA A 24 7.02 -1.42 4.60
N LEU A 25 6.16 -0.46 4.27
CA LEU A 25 6.52 0.92 3.98
C LEU A 25 6.53 1.84 5.21
N ARG A 26 6.03 1.38 6.36
CA ARG A 26 5.95 2.17 7.61
C ARG A 26 7.28 2.81 8.02
N PRO A 27 8.44 2.14 7.96
CA PRO A 27 9.73 2.75 8.33
C PRO A 27 10.12 3.94 7.44
N LEU A 28 9.55 4.02 6.23
CA LEU A 28 9.80 5.07 5.25
C LEU A 28 8.74 6.18 5.31
N ARG A 29 7.76 6.10 6.21
CA ARG A 29 6.62 7.04 6.31
C ARG A 29 5.85 7.20 5.00
N VAL A 30 5.77 6.12 4.21
CA VAL A 30 5.02 6.07 2.95
C VAL A 30 3.73 5.28 3.15
N GLU A 31 2.64 5.77 2.54
CA GLU A 31 1.35 5.08 2.53
C GLU A 31 0.77 5.02 1.10
N MET A 32 0.33 3.82 0.71
CA MET A 32 -0.34 3.52 -0.55
C MET A 32 -1.85 3.53 -0.35
N LEU A 33 -2.52 4.58 -0.82
CA LEU A 33 -3.97 4.78 -0.68
C LEU A 33 -4.77 4.46 -1.95
N HIS A 34 -4.10 4.05 -3.03
CA HIS A 34 -4.71 3.89 -4.34
C HIS A 34 -4.29 2.59 -5.02
N SER A 35 -5.27 1.92 -5.63
CA SER A 35 -5.06 0.77 -6.51
C SER A 35 -4.87 1.20 -7.98
N PRO A 36 -4.13 0.44 -8.81
CA PRO A 36 -3.23 -0.65 -8.43
C PRO A 36 -1.97 -0.15 -7.72
N ILE A 37 -1.48 -0.93 -6.76
CA ILE A 37 -0.19 -0.72 -6.10
C ILE A 37 0.90 -1.29 -7.02
N SER A 38 1.32 -0.51 -8.01
CA SER A 38 2.36 -0.93 -8.96
C SER A 38 3.77 -0.65 -8.41
N PRO A 39 4.80 -1.42 -8.83
CA PRO A 39 6.19 -1.16 -8.44
C PRO A 39 6.63 0.28 -8.71
N ARG A 40 6.22 0.85 -9.86
CA ARG A 40 6.51 2.24 -10.22
C ARG A 40 5.93 3.25 -9.22
N ARG A 41 4.71 3.04 -8.72
CA ARG A 41 4.08 3.92 -7.72
C ARG A 41 4.77 3.82 -6.36
N ILE A 42 5.19 2.61 -5.96
CA ILE A 42 5.98 2.40 -4.73
C ILE A 42 7.29 3.18 -4.82
N VAL A 43 8.06 3.02 -5.91
CA VAL A 43 9.34 3.72 -6.08
C VAL A 43 9.15 5.24 -6.06
N ALA A 44 8.14 5.75 -6.78
CA ALA A 44 7.85 7.18 -6.81
C ALA A 44 7.52 7.74 -5.41
N ALA A 45 6.71 7.01 -4.62
CA ALA A 45 6.34 7.43 -3.28
C ALA A 45 7.54 7.43 -2.31
N ILE A 46 8.42 6.43 -2.40
CA ILE A 46 9.66 6.38 -1.61
C ILE A 46 10.59 7.55 -1.96
N ILE A 47 10.76 7.86 -3.24
CA ILE A 47 11.58 9.00 -3.67
C ILE A 47 11.00 10.31 -3.13
N ALA A 48 9.69 10.52 -3.30
CA ALA A 48 9.02 11.73 -2.82
C ALA A 48 9.15 11.91 -1.30
N ALA A 49 8.99 10.84 -0.52
CA ALA A 49 9.17 10.89 0.94
C ALA A 49 10.61 11.27 1.33
N ARG A 50 11.62 10.69 0.66
CA ARG A 50 13.03 11.01 0.91
C ARG A 50 13.38 12.47 0.60
N ASP A 51 12.80 13.03 -0.46
CA ASP A 51 13.04 14.43 -0.82
C ASP A 51 12.34 15.40 0.15
N ALA A 52 11.18 15.03 0.69
CA ALA A 52 10.49 15.80 1.72
C ALA A 52 11.25 15.86 3.05
N GLU A 53 12.04 14.83 3.38
CA GLU A 53 12.85 14.78 4.60
C GLU A 53 14.18 15.55 4.49
N ARG A 54 14.55 16.01 3.29
CA ARG A 54 15.81 16.75 3.09
C ARG A 54 15.64 18.19 3.59
N PRO A 55 16.47 18.66 4.53
CA PRO A 55 16.42 20.05 4.95
C PRO A 55 16.73 20.95 3.76
N ALA A 56 15.98 22.06 3.63
CA ALA A 56 16.31 23.11 2.67
C ALA A 56 17.70 23.66 3.03
N ALA A 57 18.62 23.59 2.06
CA ALA A 57 19.99 24.10 2.20
C ALA A 57 20.01 25.63 2.34
#